data_AF-A0AAU6WVP1-F1
#
_entry.id   AF-A0AAU6WVP1-F1
#
_cell.length_a   1.000
_cell.length_b   1.000
_cell.length_c   1.000
_cell.angle_alpha   90.00
_cell.angle_beta   90.00
_cell.angle_gamma   90.00
#
_symmetry.space_group_name_H-M   'P 1'
#
loop_
_entity.id
_entity.type
_entity.pdbx_description
1 polymer ?
#
loop_
_entity_poly.entity_id
_entity_poly.type
_entity_poly.pdbx_seq_one_letter_code
_entity_poly.pdbx_strand_id
1 'polypeptide(L)'
;MAKDKSNYDYTFEPLRNWNYKKIKVDPLTAKENSTLYVSELKSLKKRNQKETGIEFILDENNTYGDFVSLLNDMATAKQEAYALDLEKTGHLFAVTNYIDTDEQANFFGDDTVIIPIDHGSLSYGEYSPNLYEISKQILLNLPKPAYYIVFGFLLFLNISMFSIKENLQMKKNIV
;
A
#
# COMPACT_ATOMS: atom_id res chain seq x y z
N MET A 1 17.75 36.37 -10.79
CA MET A 1 17.11 35.38 -9.91
C MET A 1 17.34 34.01 -10.54
N ALA A 2 18.14 33.16 -9.89
CA ALA A 2 18.36 31.80 -10.38
C ALA A 2 17.05 31.01 -10.22
N LYS A 3 16.58 30.38 -11.29
CA LYS A 3 15.39 29.54 -11.29
C LYS A 3 15.71 28.31 -10.42
N ASP A 4 15.07 28.22 -9.26
CA ASP A 4 15.20 27.08 -8.37
C ASP A 4 14.83 25.80 -9.14
N LYS A 5 15.69 24.78 -9.01
CA LYS A 5 15.56 23.46 -9.65
C LYS A 5 15.07 22.41 -8.64
N SER A 6 14.38 22.85 -7.58
CA SER A 6 13.74 21.95 -6.62
C SER A 6 12.79 21.01 -7.35
N ASN A 7 12.87 19.73 -7.01
CA ASN A 7 12.06 18.68 -7.61
C ASN A 7 10.63 18.81 -7.08
N TYR A 8 9.73 19.41 -7.88
CA TYR A 8 8.33 19.64 -7.50
C TYR A 8 7.51 18.35 -7.30
N ASP A 9 8.06 17.20 -7.68
CA ASP A 9 7.40 15.89 -7.65
C ASP A 9 6.98 15.44 -6.23
N TYR A 10 7.54 16.03 -5.17
CA TYR A 10 7.24 15.69 -3.77
C TYR A 10 6.74 16.89 -2.94
N THR A 11 6.12 17.88 -3.59
CA THR A 11 5.58 19.07 -2.91
C THR A 11 4.09 18.89 -2.62
N PHE A 12 3.59 19.50 -1.54
CA PHE A 12 2.13 19.56 -1.26
C PHE A 12 1.40 20.52 -2.21
N GLU A 13 2.13 21.29 -3.02
CA GLU A 13 1.57 22.32 -3.91
C GLU A 13 0.44 21.85 -4.83
N PRO A 14 0.47 20.65 -5.44
CA PRO A 14 -0.63 20.19 -6.29
C PRO A 14 -1.95 19.98 -5.53
N LEU A 15 -1.87 19.62 -4.25
CA LEU A 15 -3.02 19.31 -3.40
C LEU A 15 -3.62 20.56 -2.77
N ARG A 16 -2.83 21.63 -2.63
CA ARG A 16 -3.17 22.84 -1.86
C ARG A 16 -4.48 23.52 -2.26
N ASN A 17 -4.87 23.43 -3.53
CA ASN A 17 -6.07 24.12 -4.06
C ASN A 17 -7.34 23.24 -4.03
N TRP A 18 -7.29 22.08 -3.38
CA TRP A 18 -8.46 21.21 -3.21
C TRP A 18 -9.52 21.84 -2.31
N ASN A 19 -10.72 21.27 -2.34
CA ASN A 19 -11.82 21.71 -1.50
C ASN A 19 -11.71 21.12 -0.08
N TYR A 20 -11.17 21.91 0.84
CA TYR A 20 -10.96 21.50 2.23
C TYR A 20 -12.08 21.99 3.16
N LYS A 21 -12.61 21.06 3.96
CA LYS A 21 -13.35 21.43 5.17
C LYS A 21 -12.36 21.92 6.22
N LYS A 22 -12.48 23.18 6.62
CA LYS A 22 -11.59 23.79 7.61
C LYS A 22 -12.09 23.51 9.02
N ILE A 23 -11.19 23.03 9.87
CA ILE A 23 -11.43 22.78 11.29
C ILE A 23 -10.34 23.52 12.06
N LYS A 24 -10.73 24.54 12.81
CA LYS A 24 -9.82 25.18 13.76
C LYS A 24 -9.65 24.26 14.97
N VAL A 25 -8.40 24.01 15.35
CA VAL A 25 -8.07 23.16 16.51
C VAL A 25 -7.76 24.07 17.68
N ASP A 26 -8.64 24.12 18.67
CA ASP A 26 -8.40 24.94 19.85
C ASP A 26 -7.23 24.38 20.68
N PRO A 27 -6.31 25.22 21.19
CA PRO A 27 -5.14 24.78 21.95
C PRO A 27 -5.48 23.89 23.14
N LEU A 28 -4.70 22.82 23.34
CA LEU A 28 -4.85 21.85 24.43
C LEU A 28 -6.20 21.11 24.46
N THR A 29 -6.95 21.11 23.35
CA THR A 29 -8.28 20.47 23.28
C THR A 29 -8.38 19.35 22.25
N ALA A 30 -7.31 19.10 21.48
CA ALA A 30 -7.42 18.19 20.34
C ALA A 30 -7.79 16.76 20.77
N LYS A 31 -7.29 16.32 21.93
CA LYS A 31 -7.58 15.00 22.49
C LYS A 31 -9.03 14.87 22.94
N GLU A 32 -9.57 15.91 23.56
CA GLU A 32 -10.96 15.98 24.02
C GLU A 32 -11.93 15.95 22.82
N ASN A 33 -11.53 16.60 21.71
CA ASN A 33 -12.29 16.65 20.47
C ASN A 33 -12.05 15.46 19.53
N SER A 34 -11.20 14.50 19.91
CA SER A 34 -10.83 13.33 19.10
C SER A 34 -12.03 12.59 18.50
N THR A 35 -13.09 12.39 19.29
CA THR A 35 -14.31 11.69 18.81
C THR A 35 -14.94 12.41 17.62
N LEU A 36 -14.99 13.75 17.66
CA LEU A 36 -15.50 14.56 16.56
C LEU A 36 -14.58 14.45 15.35
N TYR A 37 -13.27 14.62 15.52
CA TYR A 37 -12.31 14.60 14.41
C TYR A 37 -12.27 13.25 13.71
N VAL A 38 -12.28 12.14 14.46
CA VAL A 38 -12.39 10.78 13.90
C VAL A 38 -13.68 10.62 13.09
N SER A 39 -14.80 11.18 13.55
CA SER A 39 -16.08 11.11 12.82
C SER A 39 -16.05 11.89 11.49
N GLU A 40 -15.37 13.04 11.48
CA GLU A 40 -15.20 13.87 10.30
C GLU A 40 -14.31 13.19 9.26
N LEU A 41 -13.20 12.59 9.70
CA LEU A 41 -12.30 11.80 8.85
C LEU A 41 -13.01 10.60 8.23
N LYS A 42 -13.78 9.84 9.02
CA LYS A 42 -14.60 8.73 8.50
C LYS A 42 -15.65 9.23 7.49
N SER A 43 -16.24 10.39 7.74
CA SER A 43 -17.21 11.00 6.83
C SER A 43 -16.57 11.46 5.53
N LEU A 44 -15.34 12.00 5.57
CA LEU A 44 -14.54 12.33 4.39
C LEU A 44 -14.34 11.09 3.51
N LYS A 45 -13.87 9.99 4.08
CA LYS A 45 -13.68 8.72 3.35
C LYS A 45 -15.00 8.18 2.78
N LYS A 46 -16.09 8.25 3.55
CA LYS A 46 -17.42 7.79 3.10
C LYS A 46 -17.97 8.60 1.94
N ARG A 47 -17.71 9.91 1.90
CA ARG A 47 -18.13 10.78 0.78
C ARG A 47 -17.37 10.44 -0.50
N ASN A 48 -16.09 10.05 -0.39
CA ASN A 48 -15.26 9.59 -1.51
C ASN A 48 -15.29 10.54 -2.71
N GLN A 49 -15.05 11.84 -2.46
CA GLN A 49 -15.08 12.88 -3.49
C GLN A 49 -13.65 13.23 -3.92
N LYS A 50 -13.42 13.32 -5.24
CA LYS A 50 -12.15 13.79 -5.81
C LYS A 50 -11.82 15.19 -5.30
N GLU A 51 -10.53 15.46 -5.09
CA GLU A 51 -10.00 16.79 -4.78
C GLU A 51 -10.65 17.43 -3.54
N THR A 52 -10.91 16.62 -2.52
CA THR A 52 -11.47 17.07 -1.24
C THR A 52 -10.59 16.65 -0.07
N GLY A 53 -10.75 17.35 1.05
CA GLY A 53 -10.04 17.00 2.27
C GLY A 53 -10.56 17.71 3.51
N ILE A 54 -9.82 17.57 4.61
CA ILE A 54 -9.98 18.35 5.84
C ILE A 54 -8.67 19.07 6.10
N GLU A 55 -8.75 20.36 6.40
CA GLU A 55 -7.64 21.19 6.86
C GLU A 55 -7.81 21.43 8.36
N PHE A 56 -6.91 20.86 9.17
CA PHE A 56 -6.80 21.14 10.59
C PHE A 56 -5.86 22.33 10.77
N ILE A 57 -6.46 23.47 11.12
CA ILE A 57 -5.76 24.73 11.32
C ILE A 57 -5.18 24.73 12.73
N LEU A 58 -3.84 24.70 12.78
CA LEU A 58 -3.04 24.84 13.99
C LEU A 58 -2.45 26.25 14.00
N ASP A 59 -2.45 26.90 15.17
CA ASP A 59 -1.81 28.18 15.41
C ASP A 59 -0.65 28.05 16.42
N GLU A 60 0.02 29.17 16.70
CA GLU A 60 1.19 29.24 17.57
C GLU A 60 0.92 28.81 19.03
N ASN A 61 -0.34 28.75 19.45
CA ASN A 61 -0.73 28.34 20.79
C ASN A 61 -0.99 26.83 20.87
N ASN A 62 -1.15 26.13 19.75
CA ASN A 62 -1.27 24.68 19.73
C ASN A 62 0.04 24.02 20.16
N THR A 63 -0.09 22.91 20.87
CA THR A 63 1.06 22.15 21.38
C THR A 63 1.39 20.96 20.49
N TYR A 64 2.58 20.37 20.69
CA TYR A 64 2.90 19.05 20.14
C TYR A 64 1.89 17.99 20.57
N GLY A 65 1.27 18.13 21.75
CA GLY A 65 0.19 17.25 22.19
C GLY A 65 -1.05 17.34 21.30
N ASP A 66 -1.41 18.54 20.85
CA ASP A 66 -2.53 18.75 19.92
C ASP A 66 -2.24 18.10 18.57
N PHE A 67 -1.04 18.33 18.04
CA PHE A 67 -0.60 17.73 16.77
C PHE A 67 -0.58 16.19 16.82
N VAL A 68 0.02 15.60 17.85
CA VAL A 68 0.07 14.14 18.02
C VAL A 68 -1.34 13.55 18.22
N SER A 69 -2.25 14.29 18.87
CA SER A 69 -3.64 13.85 19.00
C SER A 69 -4.32 13.74 17.64
N LEU A 70 -4.12 14.72 16.75
CA LEU A 70 -4.63 14.62 15.37
C LEU A 70 -4.05 13.42 14.62
N LEU A 71 -2.76 13.11 14.77
CA LEU A 71 -2.16 11.92 14.14
C LEU A 71 -2.76 10.62 14.68
N ASN A 72 -3.05 10.55 15.99
CA ASN A 72 -3.76 9.42 16.58
C ASN A 72 -5.19 9.30 16.03
N ASP A 73 -5.85 10.42 15.78
CA ASP A 73 -7.18 10.45 15.16
C ASP A 73 -7.14 9.95 13.72
N MET A 74 -6.11 10.33 12.95
CA MET A 74 -5.87 9.78 11.60
C MET A 74 -5.72 8.27 11.65
N ALA A 75 -4.88 7.75 12.55
CA ALA A 75 -4.67 6.32 12.72
C ALA A 75 -5.97 5.59 13.11
N THR A 76 -6.73 6.15 14.04
CA THR A 76 -8.01 5.60 14.51
C THR A 76 -9.09 5.61 13.40
N ALA A 77 -9.09 6.64 12.56
CA ALA A 77 -9.96 6.73 11.39
C ALA A 77 -9.46 5.92 10.18
N LYS A 78 -8.25 5.32 10.28
CA LYS A 78 -7.54 4.70 9.16
C LYS A 78 -7.35 5.67 7.98
N GLN A 79 -7.09 6.94 8.26
CA GLN A 79 -6.78 7.94 7.26
C GLN A 79 -5.28 7.86 6.93
N GLU A 80 -4.96 7.27 5.78
CA GLU A 80 -3.57 6.98 5.41
C GLU A 80 -2.90 8.16 4.69
N ALA A 81 -3.67 8.96 3.95
CA ALA A 81 -3.16 10.11 3.23
C ALA A 81 -3.38 11.40 4.00
N TYR A 82 -2.29 11.98 4.48
CA TYR A 82 -2.25 13.27 5.13
C TYR A 82 -0.90 13.95 4.89
N ALA A 83 -0.86 15.27 5.02
CA ALA A 83 0.35 16.07 4.84
C ALA A 83 0.40 17.20 5.84
N LEU A 84 1.59 17.48 6.38
CA LEU A 84 1.86 18.66 7.20
C LEU A 84 2.49 19.73 6.30
N ASP A 85 1.85 20.89 6.18
CA ASP A 85 2.34 21.97 5.33
C ASP A 85 3.39 22.83 6.05
N LEU A 86 4.62 22.33 6.12
CA LEU A 86 5.72 23.02 6.81
C LEU A 86 6.20 24.28 6.09
N GLU A 87 5.88 24.46 4.80
CA GLU A 87 6.43 25.54 3.98
C GLU A 87 5.64 26.84 4.10
N LYS A 88 4.32 26.78 4.39
CA LYS A 88 3.45 27.96 4.36
C LYS A 88 2.61 28.12 5.60
N THR A 89 1.76 27.15 5.94
CA THR A 89 0.75 27.35 6.99
C THR A 89 1.05 26.67 8.31
N GLY A 90 1.84 25.60 8.32
CA GLY A 90 2.00 24.73 9.50
C GLY A 90 0.76 23.89 9.82
N HIS A 91 -0.25 23.87 8.95
CA HIS A 91 -1.50 23.14 9.15
C HIS A 91 -1.38 21.68 8.74
N LEU A 92 -2.22 20.83 9.32
CA LEU A 92 -2.31 19.42 8.97
C LEU A 92 -3.49 19.18 8.03
N PHE A 93 -3.23 18.55 6.89
CA PHE A 93 -4.23 18.24 5.87
C PHE A 93 -4.48 16.75 5.81
N ALA A 94 -5.73 16.32 5.92
CA ALA A 94 -6.18 14.99 5.53
C ALA A 94 -6.80 15.05 4.14
N VAL A 95 -6.28 14.27 3.19
CA VAL A 95 -6.72 14.31 1.79
C VAL A 95 -7.52 13.06 1.44
N THR A 96 -8.56 13.20 0.61
CA THR A 96 -9.32 12.05 0.13
C THR A 96 -8.48 11.23 -0.85
N ASN A 97 -8.21 9.98 -0.51
CA ASN A 97 -7.82 8.97 -1.49
C ASN A 97 -9.09 8.52 -2.23
N TYR A 98 -9.37 9.15 -3.36
CA TYR A 98 -10.54 8.81 -4.16
C TYR A 98 -10.42 7.38 -4.67
N ILE A 99 -11.47 6.59 -4.47
CA ILE A 99 -11.59 5.24 -5.00
C ILE A 99 -12.68 5.26 -6.06
N ASP A 100 -12.33 5.03 -7.32
CA ASP A 100 -13.36 4.87 -8.35
C ASP A 100 -14.11 3.55 -8.11
N THR A 101 -15.43 3.62 -7.92
CA THR A 101 -16.26 2.44 -7.66
C THR A 101 -16.44 1.57 -8.88
N ASP A 102 -16.34 2.14 -10.08
CA ASP A 102 -16.42 1.40 -11.34
C ASP A 102 -15.08 0.71 -11.65
N GLU A 103 -13.95 1.33 -11.26
CA GLU A 103 -12.63 0.70 -11.35
C GLU A 103 -12.34 -0.29 -10.21
N GLN A 104 -13.08 -0.26 -9.08
CA GLN A 104 -12.93 -1.28 -8.03
C GLN A 104 -13.25 -2.70 -8.53
N ALA A 105 -14.10 -2.84 -9.55
CA ALA A 105 -14.32 -4.11 -10.23
C ALA A 105 -13.08 -4.58 -11.01
N ASN A 106 -12.18 -3.66 -11.39
CA ASN A 106 -10.95 -3.93 -12.12
C ASN A 106 -9.68 -3.78 -11.26
N PHE A 107 -9.74 -3.21 -10.05
CA PHE A 107 -8.58 -3.13 -9.15
C PHE A 107 -8.28 -4.48 -8.46
N PHE A 108 -9.31 -5.33 -8.34
CA PHE A 108 -9.20 -6.76 -8.03
C PHE A 108 -9.36 -7.65 -9.27
N GLY A 109 -9.45 -7.05 -10.46
CA GLY A 109 -9.69 -7.72 -11.74
C GLY A 109 -8.41 -7.73 -12.59
N ASP A 110 -7.79 -8.90 -12.66
CA ASP A 110 -6.60 -9.25 -13.44
C ASP A 110 -5.28 -8.51 -13.10
N ASP A 111 -4.34 -9.31 -12.59
CA ASP A 111 -2.88 -9.15 -12.64
C ASP A 111 -2.14 -8.14 -11.74
N THR A 112 -2.79 -7.35 -10.89
CA THR A 112 -2.04 -6.57 -9.88
C THR A 112 -1.94 -7.30 -8.54
N VAL A 113 -1.01 -8.24 -8.42
CA VAL A 113 -0.63 -8.81 -7.13
C VAL A 113 0.21 -7.77 -6.38
N ILE A 114 -0.36 -7.14 -5.34
CA ILE A 114 0.44 -6.36 -4.38
C ILE A 114 1.25 -7.36 -3.56
N ILE A 115 2.49 -7.59 -3.97
CA ILE A 115 3.44 -8.41 -3.21
C ILE A 115 4.19 -7.47 -2.27
N PRO A 116 4.01 -7.59 -0.95
CA PRO A 116 4.82 -6.82 0.00
C PRO A 116 6.28 -7.29 -0.16
N ILE A 117 7.09 -6.45 -0.81
CA ILE A 117 8.54 -6.64 -0.92
C ILE A 117 9.14 -6.10 0.37
N ASP A 118 9.03 -6.93 1.40
CA ASP A 118 9.60 -6.68 2.73
C ASP A 118 9.01 -5.44 3.46
N HIS A 119 9.25 -5.37 4.77
CA HIS A 119 8.67 -4.46 5.76
C HIS A 119 8.43 -2.99 5.33
N GLY A 120 7.38 -2.73 4.55
CA GLY A 120 6.81 -1.40 4.35
C GLY A 120 7.32 -0.61 3.13
N SER A 121 7.95 -1.23 2.14
CA SER A 121 8.29 -0.53 0.89
C SER A 121 7.33 -0.86 -0.25
N LEU A 122 6.61 0.15 -0.75
CA LEU A 122 5.84 0.10 -1.99
C LEU A 122 6.73 0.66 -3.11
N SER A 123 7.19 -0.20 -4.01
CA SER A 123 7.92 0.21 -5.21
C SER A 123 6.94 0.50 -6.35
N TYR A 124 6.87 1.75 -6.79
CA TYR A 124 6.19 2.12 -8.03
C TYR A 124 7.20 2.03 -9.18
N GLY A 125 7.22 0.89 -9.85
CA GLY A 125 7.99 0.66 -11.06
C GLY A 125 7.38 -0.52 -11.83
N GLU A 126 7.67 -0.64 -13.13
CA GLU A 126 7.29 -1.82 -13.91
C GLU A 126 7.91 -3.07 -13.26
N TYR A 127 7.07 -3.86 -12.58
CA TYR A 127 7.47 -5.10 -11.98
C TYR A 127 7.65 -6.14 -13.08
N SER A 128 8.90 -6.39 -13.48
CA SER A 128 9.27 -7.51 -14.34
C SER A 128 9.80 -8.64 -13.46
N PRO A 129 8.94 -9.57 -12.99
CA PRO A 129 9.40 -10.67 -12.15
C PRO A 129 10.39 -11.53 -12.92
N ASN A 130 11.49 -11.88 -12.27
CA ASN A 130 12.40 -12.87 -12.83
C ASN A 130 11.77 -14.28 -12.74
N LEU A 131 12.33 -15.26 -13.45
CA LEU A 131 11.83 -16.64 -13.48
C LEU A 131 11.68 -17.27 -12.08
N TYR A 132 12.54 -16.89 -11.14
CA TYR A 132 12.46 -17.38 -9.76
C TYR A 132 11.21 -16.84 -9.05
N GLU A 133 10.93 -15.54 -9.15
CA GLU A 133 9.73 -14.94 -8.55
C GLU A 133 8.44 -15.48 -9.18
N ILE A 134 8.41 -15.65 -10.51
CA ILE A 134 7.27 -16.24 -11.23
C ILE A 134 7.00 -17.66 -10.73
N SER A 135 8.04 -18.50 -10.67
CA SER A 135 7.91 -19.89 -10.24
C SER A 135 7.48 -20.02 -8.77
N LYS A 136 7.97 -19.13 -7.90
CA LYS A 136 7.58 -19.06 -6.49
C LYS A 136 6.10 -18.68 -6.34
N GLN A 137 5.62 -17.68 -7.07
CA GLN A 137 4.22 -17.27 -7.03
C GLN A 137 3.28 -18.37 -7.52
N ILE A 138 3.61 -19.01 -8.65
CA ILE A 138 2.84 -20.14 -9.18
C ILE A 138 2.79 -21.26 -8.14
N LEU A 139 3.93 -21.58 -7.51
CA LEU A 139 3.99 -22.66 -6.54
C LEU A 139 3.13 -22.37 -5.31
N LEU A 140 3.14 -21.14 -4.79
CA LEU A 140 2.41 -20.74 -3.58
C LEU A 140 0.89 -20.64 -3.81
N ASN A 141 0.47 -20.27 -5.02
CA ASN A 141 -0.94 -20.06 -5.34
C ASN A 141 -1.67 -21.32 -5.83
N LEU A 142 -1.00 -22.47 -5.89
CA LEU A 142 -1.64 -23.74 -6.26
C LEU A 142 -2.71 -24.15 -5.24
N PRO A 143 -3.86 -24.70 -5.69
CA PRO A 143 -4.85 -25.25 -4.78
C PRO A 143 -4.27 -26.49 -4.06
N LYS A 144 -4.69 -26.72 -2.80
CA LYS A 144 -4.19 -27.85 -1.97
C LYS A 144 -4.09 -29.20 -2.73
N PRO A 145 -5.08 -29.61 -3.56
CA PRO A 145 -4.99 -30.84 -4.34
C PRO A 145 -3.80 -30.90 -5.31
N ALA A 146 -3.40 -29.78 -5.90
CA ALA A 146 -2.35 -29.74 -6.90
C ALA A 146 -0.95 -30.01 -6.32
N TYR A 147 -0.72 -29.71 -5.04
CA TYR A 147 0.52 -30.08 -4.37
C TYR A 147 0.72 -31.60 -4.31
N TYR A 148 -0.35 -32.38 -4.16
CA TYR A 148 -0.25 -33.85 -4.18
C TYR A 148 0.10 -34.38 -5.58
N ILE A 149 -0.37 -33.69 -6.64
CA ILE A 149 -0.03 -34.03 -8.03
C ILE A 149 1.46 -33.73 -8.29
N VAL A 150 1.95 -32.56 -7.87
CA VAL A 150 3.38 -32.19 -7.98
C VAL A 150 4.25 -33.16 -7.20
N PHE A 151 3.87 -33.48 -5.96
CA PHE A 151 4.59 -34.44 -5.14
C PHE A 151 4.63 -35.84 -5.78
N GLY A 152 3.48 -36.32 -6.27
CA GLY A 152 3.39 -37.61 -6.96
C GLY A 152 4.24 -37.64 -8.23
N PHE A 153 4.20 -36.59 -9.04
CA PHE A 153 5.05 -36.46 -10.22
C PHE A 153 6.53 -36.55 -9.87
N LEU A 154 6.98 -35.81 -8.86
CA LEU A 154 8.38 -35.85 -8.42
C LEU A 154 8.77 -37.23 -7.88
N LEU A 155 7.88 -37.89 -7.14
CA LEU A 155 8.12 -39.25 -6.64
C LEU A 155 8.30 -40.24 -7.80
N PHE A 156 7.39 -40.24 -8.78
CA PHE A 156 7.48 -41.13 -9.95
C PHE A 156 8.66 -40.78 -10.85
N LEU A 157 9.05 -39.51 -10.97
CA LEU A 157 10.23 -39.09 -11.71
C LEU A 157 11.50 -39.66 -11.07
N ASN A 158 11.62 -39.60 -9.74
CA ASN A 158 12.75 -40.21 -9.02
C ASN A 158 12.79 -41.73 -9.21
N ILE A 159 11.64 -42.41 -9.12
CA ILE A 159 11.55 -43.86 -9.35
C ILE A 159 11.95 -44.21 -10.80
N SER A 160 11.50 -43.41 -11.77
CA SER A 160 11.81 -43.60 -13.19
C SER A 160 13.32 -43.48 -13.47
N MET A 161 14.02 -42.58 -12.77
CA MET A 161 15.47 -42.46 -12.90
C MET A 161 16.21 -43.72 -12.44
N PHE A 162 15.72 -44.44 -11.43
CA PHE A 162 16.28 -45.74 -11.04
C PHE A 162 16.11 -46.79 -12.14
N SER A 163 14.92 -46.89 -12.73
CA SER A 163 14.63 -47.84 -13.81
C SER A 163 15.45 -47.59 -15.08
N ILE A 164 15.68 -46.31 -15.43
CA ILE A 164 16.54 -45.92 -16.55
C ILE A 164 18.00 -46.25 -16.25
N LYS A 165 18.48 -45.95 -15.03
CA LYS A 165 19.84 -46.24 -14.59
C LYS A 165 20.15 -47.73 -14.64
N GLU A 166 19.24 -48.57 -14.14
CA GLU A 166 19.38 -50.03 -14.18
C GLU A 166 19.43 -50.55 -15.62
N ASN A 167 18.56 -50.07 -16.51
CA ASN A 167 18.58 -50.45 -17.93
C ASN A 167 19.88 -50.04 -18.65
N LEU A 168 20.40 -48.83 -18.37
CA LEU A 168 21.65 -48.36 -18.96
C LEU A 168 22.87 -49.13 -18.43
N GLN A 169 22.87 -49.50 -17.15
CA GLN A 169 23.93 -50.33 -16.55
C GLN A 169 23.90 -51.77 -17.09
N MET A 170 22.72 -52.36 -17.23
CA MET A 170 22.55 -53.70 -17.82
C MET A 170 23.00 -53.75 -19.28
N LYS A 171 22.67 -52.73 -20.10
CA LYS A 171 23.16 -52.63 -21.48
C LYS A 171 24.67 -52.49 -21.60
N LYS A 172 25.35 -51.91 -20.61
CA LYS A 172 26.81 -51.76 -20.58
C LYS A 172 27.54 -53.06 -20.20
N ASN A 173 26.87 -53.98 -19.51
CA ASN A 173 27.42 -55.27 -19.08
C ASN A 173 27.17 -56.42 -20.07
N ILE A 174 26.42 -56.18 -21.14
CA ILE A 174 26.07 -57.17 -22.20
C ILE A 174 26.91 -56.94 -23.47
N VAL A 175 27.91 -56.06 -23.42
CA VAL A 175 28.91 -55.84 -24.50
C VAL A 175 30.27 -56.37 -24.06
#